data_AF-A0AAN6LPH8-F1
#
_entry.id   AF-A0AAN6LPH8-F1
#
_cell.length_a   1.000
_cell.length_b   1.000
_cell.length_c   1.000
_cell.angle_alpha   90.00
_cell.angle_beta   90.00
_cell.angle_gamma   90.00
#
_symmetry.space_group_name_H-M   'P 1'
#
loop_
_entity.id
_entity.type
_entity.pdbx_description
1 polymer ?
#
loop_
_entity_poly.entity_id
_entity_poly.type
_entity_poly.pdbx_seq_one_letter_code
_entity_poly.pdbx_strand_id
1 'polypeptide(L)'
;MGPESIPHMLEKSVEGLALLGLSAALSEVYVEEVAAEVLHELLLHLKPPHELTPSLPSWSKIVKGCAGTLAKTKFGIMAEMFMSFHPSETSLFPTRKADEHDENHDKWRSRSHAKDIAKALLTLGEISCGKLQSVTIIGGGDSGFLAAVAEWLFDMKIVIVGNDGKKLYGNSAPGSTVQARFEFRDRMDESHCQYTEIEAFQYPTKTVHLRDVSDILYANDSNEEMKVSGRLPWSRCLSSAYGYAFQTLMDHKENFSRVLGCAGRIFRAVATAEQGISLRSRMYWTYYMDAGSGSGFVQNLMFWFPELRSIELMTQKAAACKLADARANYEAGLCNLATSCTCRYCDCPQAEQPRTGYCLVALAETILKAALILSNVTVDPNLYPTRLGFDRLYESHIDEKPHDKDTREEREKDLGPIVWVIEPGSEDPILHGIDHRMRLMMDGALGLFTFLREVNNSITCALASGGICAYWKVLGGLSMYDDHGFALGRIHIVPGRIESNGVAFDRVEDWYDNSSLEFSGELGQIFDLEMEFEDCALRMEQSFKTLRGHMGGLGVRNGIVAAVKVEPLEQHPTLKPFTIIETK
;
A
#
# COMPACT_ATOMS: atom_id res chain seq x y z
N MET A 1 -35.67 8.77 -2.08
CA MET A 1 -34.54 9.72 -2.17
C MET A 1 -33.61 9.39 -1.01
N GLY A 2 -32.42 8.86 -1.28
CA GLY A 2 -31.41 8.68 -0.24
C GLY A 2 -30.85 10.04 0.20
N PRO A 3 -30.25 10.15 1.40
CA PRO A 3 -29.55 11.38 1.79
C PRO A 3 -28.45 11.70 0.77
N GLU A 4 -28.42 12.94 0.25
CA GLU A 4 -27.29 13.41 -0.57
C GLU A 4 -25.99 13.23 0.25
N SER A 5 -24.94 12.68 -0.37
CA SER A 5 -23.67 12.49 0.31
C SER A 5 -23.03 13.85 0.62
N ILE A 6 -22.38 13.98 1.79
CA ILE A 6 -21.74 15.23 2.24
C ILE A 6 -20.79 15.82 1.17
N PRO A 7 -19.95 15.02 0.48
CA PRO A 7 -19.11 15.56 -0.59
C PRO A 7 -19.90 16.22 -1.73
N HIS A 8 -21.05 15.65 -2.11
CA HIS A 8 -21.88 16.19 -3.19
C HIS A 8 -22.56 17.51 -2.81
N MET A 9 -22.81 17.73 -1.52
CA MET A 9 -23.28 19.03 -1.04
C MET A 9 -22.18 20.10 -1.04
N LEU A 10 -20.94 19.71 -0.69
CA LEU A 10 -19.79 20.60 -0.65
C LEU A 10 -19.28 21.02 -2.04
N GLU A 11 -19.46 20.19 -3.06
CA GLU A 11 -19.10 20.49 -4.45
C GLU A 11 -19.77 21.77 -4.99
N LYS A 12 -20.89 22.19 -4.37
CA LYS A 12 -21.71 23.33 -4.81
C LYS A 12 -21.09 24.71 -4.51
N SER A 13 -20.00 24.79 -3.73
CA SER A 13 -19.26 26.03 -3.47
C SER A 13 -17.75 25.90 -3.72
N VAL A 14 -17.09 27.03 -3.99
CA VAL A 14 -15.63 27.07 -4.21
C VAL A 14 -14.87 26.66 -2.96
N GLU A 15 -15.35 27.10 -1.79
CA GLU A 15 -14.78 26.76 -0.49
C GLU A 15 -14.96 25.27 -0.18
N GLY A 16 -16.11 24.70 -0.55
CA GLY A 16 -16.36 23.28 -0.39
C GLY A 16 -15.48 22.43 -1.32
N LEU A 17 -15.27 22.85 -2.57
CA LEU A 17 -14.31 22.21 -3.47
C LEU A 17 -12.87 22.26 -2.94
N ALA A 18 -12.44 23.38 -2.36
CA ALA A 18 -11.12 23.50 -1.74
C ALA A 18 -10.97 22.53 -0.54
N LEU A 19 -12.01 22.40 0.28
CA LEU A 19 -12.02 21.44 1.39
C LEU A 19 -11.96 19.99 0.90
N LEU A 20 -12.69 19.65 -0.16
CA LEU A 20 -12.64 18.31 -0.76
C LEU A 20 -11.27 18.01 -1.37
N GLY A 21 -10.67 18.96 -2.10
CA GLY A 21 -9.32 18.83 -2.65
C GLY A 21 -8.27 18.61 -1.57
N LEU A 22 -8.35 19.36 -0.47
CA LEU A 22 -7.46 19.19 0.67
C LEU A 22 -7.69 17.85 1.38
N SER A 23 -8.95 17.46 1.59
CA SER A 23 -9.29 16.17 2.20
C SER A 23 -8.75 15.00 1.38
N ALA A 24 -8.89 15.07 0.06
CA ALA A 24 -8.35 14.08 -0.86
C ALA A 24 -6.81 14.02 -0.81
N ALA A 25 -6.14 15.18 -0.80
CA ALA A 25 -4.68 15.25 -0.67
C ALA A 25 -4.17 14.69 0.66
N LEU A 26 -4.84 14.97 1.78
CA LEU A 26 -4.49 14.41 3.08
C LEU A 26 -4.68 12.88 3.09
N SER A 27 -5.82 12.39 2.59
CA SER A 27 -6.12 10.95 2.55
C SER A 27 -5.20 10.12 1.65
N GLU A 28 -4.48 10.77 0.74
CA GLU A 28 -3.53 10.11 -0.15
C GLU A 28 -2.19 9.81 0.57
N VAL A 29 -1.87 10.55 1.64
CA VAL A 29 -0.57 10.51 2.31
C VAL A 29 -0.65 10.08 3.78
N TYR A 30 -1.75 10.38 4.45
CA TYR A 30 -2.01 10.07 5.85
C TYR A 30 -3.12 9.02 5.99
N VAL A 31 -3.10 8.29 7.10
CA VAL A 31 -4.24 7.49 7.55
C VAL A 31 -5.44 8.40 7.88
N GLU A 32 -6.64 7.83 7.85
CA GLU A 32 -7.92 8.58 7.90
C GLU A 32 -8.01 9.46 9.15
N GLU A 33 -7.61 8.92 10.30
CA GLU A 33 -7.67 9.56 11.61
C GLU A 33 -6.83 10.83 11.64
N VAL A 34 -5.60 10.76 11.12
CA VAL A 34 -4.64 11.88 11.10
C VAL A 34 -5.09 12.97 10.14
N ALA A 35 -5.59 12.58 8.96
CA ALA A 35 -6.17 13.53 8.02
C ALA A 35 -7.37 14.26 8.64
N ALA A 36 -8.22 13.55 9.39
CA ALA A 36 -9.36 14.14 10.09
C ALA A 36 -8.92 15.11 11.19
N GLU A 37 -7.86 14.78 11.94
CA GLU A 37 -7.28 15.66 12.96
C GLU A 37 -6.74 16.96 12.35
N VAL A 38 -6.02 16.88 11.22
CA VAL A 38 -5.50 18.06 10.53
C VAL A 38 -6.64 18.98 10.08
N LEU A 39 -7.72 18.42 9.52
CA LEU A 39 -8.90 19.20 9.11
C LEU A 39 -9.62 19.84 10.31
N HIS A 40 -9.74 19.09 11.41
CA HIS A 40 -10.33 19.60 12.65
C HIS A 40 -9.51 20.78 13.20
N GLU A 41 -8.19 20.64 13.28
CA GLU A 41 -7.28 21.70 13.71
C GLU A 41 -7.31 22.92 12.78
N LEU A 42 -7.42 22.70 11.47
CA LEU A 42 -7.57 23.79 10.49
C LEU A 42 -8.81 24.61 10.80
N LEU A 43 -9.93 23.95 11.06
CA LEU A 43 -11.17 24.63 11.43
C LEU A 43 -11.02 25.39 12.76
N LEU A 44 -10.37 24.82 13.78
CA LEU A 44 -10.19 25.49 15.07
C LEU A 44 -9.41 26.81 14.94
N HIS A 45 -8.45 26.90 14.03
CA HIS A 45 -7.72 28.15 13.75
C HIS A 45 -8.61 29.23 13.13
N LEU A 46 -9.70 28.86 12.43
CA LEU A 46 -10.69 29.78 11.89
C LEU A 46 -11.67 30.30 12.96
N LYS A 47 -11.61 29.76 14.19
CA LYS A 47 -12.44 30.13 15.34
C LYS A 47 -13.95 30.15 15.03
N PRO A 48 -14.53 29.07 14.47
CA PRO A 48 -15.96 29.00 14.26
C PRO A 48 -16.72 29.03 15.60
N PRO A 49 -17.99 29.44 15.60
CA PRO A 49 -18.89 29.19 16.72
C PRO A 49 -18.89 27.70 17.09
N HIS A 50 -18.89 27.38 18.39
CA HIS A 50 -18.85 26.01 18.88
C HIS A 50 -19.96 25.11 18.30
N GLU A 51 -21.13 25.69 18.04
CA GLU A 51 -22.29 25.02 17.46
C GLU A 51 -22.09 24.56 16.00
N LEU A 52 -21.10 25.11 15.30
CA LEU A 52 -20.79 24.82 13.91
C LEU A 52 -19.53 23.98 13.72
N THR A 53 -18.89 23.54 14.81
CA THR A 53 -17.67 22.73 14.76
C THR A 53 -18.03 21.24 14.61
N PRO A 54 -17.73 20.58 13.48
CA PRO A 54 -17.97 19.15 13.34
C PRO A 54 -17.08 18.34 14.29
N SER A 55 -17.62 17.24 14.79
CA SER A 55 -16.85 16.27 15.57
C SER A 55 -15.78 15.57 14.73
N LEU A 56 -14.72 15.07 15.35
CA LEU A 56 -13.66 14.32 14.66
C LEU A 56 -14.20 13.12 13.84
N PRO A 57 -15.16 12.32 14.32
CA PRO A 57 -15.78 11.27 13.48
C PRO A 57 -16.52 11.80 12.24
N SER A 58 -17.02 13.04 12.30
CA SER A 58 -17.64 13.68 11.13
C SER A 58 -16.59 14.05 10.09
N TRP A 59 -15.42 14.53 10.53
CA TRP A 59 -14.27 14.77 9.66
C TRP A 59 -13.74 13.49 9.03
N SER A 60 -13.63 12.41 9.82
CA SER A 60 -13.27 11.07 9.34
C SER A 60 -14.13 10.64 8.15
N LYS A 61 -15.46 10.81 8.26
CA LYS A 61 -16.40 10.50 7.16
C LYS A 61 -16.17 11.34 5.91
N ILE A 62 -15.78 12.62 6.05
CA ILE A 62 -15.46 13.48 4.90
C ILE A 62 -14.17 12.99 4.23
N VAL A 63 -13.12 12.73 5.02
CA VAL A 63 -11.84 12.19 4.56
C VAL A 63 -12.06 10.87 3.82
N LYS A 64 -12.77 9.93 4.46
CA LYS A 64 -13.13 8.63 3.88
C LYS A 64 -13.91 8.78 2.57
N GLY A 65 -14.81 9.75 2.51
CA GLY A 65 -15.57 10.06 1.30
C GLY A 65 -14.73 10.62 0.14
N CYS A 66 -13.60 11.25 0.44
CA CYS A 66 -12.65 11.83 -0.52
C CYS A 66 -11.47 10.91 -0.85
N ALA A 67 -11.24 9.87 -0.05
CA ALA A 67 -10.14 8.94 -0.23
C ALA A 67 -10.18 8.29 -1.62
N GLY A 68 -9.00 8.07 -2.20
CA GLY A 68 -8.87 7.48 -3.54
C GLY A 68 -9.12 8.44 -4.71
N THR A 69 -9.67 9.64 -4.48
CA THR A 69 -9.94 10.62 -5.56
C THR A 69 -8.68 11.01 -6.33
N LEU A 70 -7.54 11.12 -5.63
CA LEU A 70 -6.27 11.48 -6.24
C LEU A 70 -5.40 10.27 -6.61
N ALA A 71 -5.87 9.04 -6.40
CA ALA A 71 -5.04 7.83 -6.51
C ALA A 71 -4.46 7.57 -7.90
N LYS A 72 -5.15 8.03 -8.96
CA LYS A 72 -4.71 7.93 -10.36
C LYS A 72 -3.96 9.16 -10.86
N THR A 73 -3.86 10.19 -10.03
CA THR A 73 -3.18 11.43 -10.39
C THR A 73 -1.69 11.34 -10.08
N LYS A 74 -0.93 12.37 -10.48
CA LYS A 74 0.50 12.47 -10.14
C LYS A 74 0.73 12.96 -8.72
N PHE A 75 -0.31 13.37 -7.98
CA PHE A 75 -0.17 13.98 -6.66
C PHE A 75 0.54 13.05 -5.67
N GLY A 76 0.04 11.82 -5.49
CA GLY A 76 0.66 10.86 -4.56
C GLY A 76 2.12 10.52 -4.89
N ILE A 77 2.48 10.51 -6.19
CA ILE A 77 3.86 10.32 -6.64
C ILE A 77 4.73 11.54 -6.32
N MET A 78 4.21 12.75 -6.54
CA MET A 78 4.92 14.00 -6.25
C MET A 78 5.15 14.15 -4.74
N ALA A 79 4.14 13.88 -3.92
CA ALA A 79 4.25 13.89 -2.47
C ALA A 79 5.35 12.94 -2.00
N GLU A 80 5.34 11.68 -2.46
CA GLU A 80 6.39 10.72 -2.08
C GLU A 80 7.78 11.17 -2.53
N MET A 81 7.91 11.67 -3.75
CA MET A 81 9.18 12.19 -4.26
C MET A 81 9.72 13.34 -3.40
N PHE A 82 8.88 14.31 -3.05
CA PHE A 82 9.30 15.44 -2.23
C PHE A 82 9.63 15.02 -0.79
N MET A 83 8.86 14.10 -0.20
CA MET A 83 9.19 13.54 1.12
C MET A 83 10.51 12.75 1.11
N SER A 84 10.83 12.06 0.01
CA SER A 84 12.09 11.30 -0.14
C SER A 84 13.35 12.15 -0.24
N PHE A 85 13.22 13.47 -0.41
CA PHE A 85 14.36 14.39 -0.39
C PHE A 85 14.95 14.61 1.01
N HIS A 86 14.26 14.15 2.07
CA HIS A 86 14.83 14.21 3.41
C HIS A 86 16.09 13.34 3.50
N PRO A 87 17.24 13.89 3.94
CA PRO A 87 18.53 13.20 3.86
C PRO A 87 18.66 11.97 4.76
N SER A 88 17.98 11.98 5.91
CA SER A 88 18.08 10.95 6.95
C SER A 88 16.81 10.09 7.09
N GLU A 89 15.65 10.53 6.60
CA GLU A 89 14.35 9.90 6.86
C GLU A 89 13.95 8.96 5.73
N THR A 90 14.75 7.92 5.54
CA THR A 90 14.61 7.01 4.40
C THR A 90 13.82 5.76 4.72
N SER A 91 13.60 5.39 5.98
CA SER A 91 12.72 4.27 6.38
C SER A 91 11.35 4.78 6.83
N LEU A 92 10.26 4.02 6.69
CA LEU A 92 9.01 4.34 7.40
C LEU A 92 8.97 3.82 8.83
N PHE A 93 9.95 3.01 9.23
CA PHE A 93 9.94 2.35 10.54
C PHE A 93 11.23 2.58 11.32
N PRO A 94 11.12 2.76 12.64
CA PRO A 94 12.26 2.66 13.53
C PRO A 94 12.80 1.24 13.49
N THR A 95 14.12 1.11 13.45
CA THR A 95 14.77 -0.18 13.67
C THR A 95 14.49 -0.61 15.11
N ARG A 96 13.59 -1.59 15.28
CA ARG A 96 12.86 -1.99 16.51
C ARG A 96 13.66 -2.24 17.81
N LYS A 97 14.98 -2.03 17.84
CA LYS A 97 15.79 -1.94 19.07
C LYS A 97 16.98 -1.03 18.78
N ALA A 98 16.77 0.28 18.85
CA ALA A 98 17.86 1.15 19.22
C ALA A 98 17.94 1.02 20.75
N ASP A 99 18.92 0.27 21.24
CA ASP A 99 19.25 0.29 22.66
C ASP A 99 19.46 1.76 23.07
N GLU A 100 19.06 2.12 24.29
CA GLU A 100 19.02 3.50 24.86
C GLU A 100 20.36 4.26 24.86
N HIS A 101 21.39 3.74 24.18
CA HIS A 101 22.77 4.22 24.18
C HIS A 101 23.40 4.37 22.78
N ASP A 102 22.70 4.12 21.68
CA ASP A 102 23.29 4.35 20.34
C ASP A 102 23.03 5.78 19.87
N GLU A 103 24.03 6.66 19.94
CA GLU A 103 23.99 8.07 19.48
C GLU A 103 23.60 8.21 17.98
N ASN A 104 23.44 7.10 17.26
CA ASN A 104 22.99 7.01 15.87
C ASN A 104 21.49 6.66 15.71
N HIS A 105 20.65 7.04 16.67
CA HIS A 105 19.20 6.88 16.64
C HIS A 105 18.56 7.43 15.34
N ASP A 106 17.88 6.53 14.61
CA ASP A 106 16.60 6.72 13.91
C ASP A 106 16.51 7.56 12.62
N LYS A 107 16.85 6.88 11.51
CA LYS A 107 16.64 7.29 10.10
C LYS A 107 15.23 7.00 9.55
N TRP A 108 14.18 7.28 10.31
CA TRP A 108 12.80 6.98 9.91
C TRP A 108 11.93 8.23 9.79
N ARG A 109 10.95 8.19 8.90
CA ARG A 109 10.14 9.34 8.50
C ARG A 109 9.30 9.87 9.65
N SER A 110 9.53 11.13 9.98
CA SER A 110 8.82 11.80 11.07
C SER A 110 7.43 12.26 10.68
N ARG A 111 6.59 12.36 11.70
CA ARG A 111 5.29 13.02 11.63
C ARG A 111 5.26 14.22 12.56
N SER A 112 4.75 15.32 12.03
CA SER A 112 4.53 16.56 12.72
C SER A 112 3.19 16.59 13.42
N HIS A 113 3.04 17.47 14.42
CA HIS A 113 1.76 17.66 15.09
C HIS A 113 0.68 18.16 14.10
N ALA A 114 -0.53 17.57 14.11
CA ALA A 114 -1.62 17.92 13.20
C ALA A 114 -1.93 19.43 13.17
N LYS A 115 -1.93 20.07 14.34
CA LYS A 115 -2.00 21.53 14.53
C LYS A 115 -0.98 22.33 13.70
N ASP A 116 0.26 21.88 13.62
CA ASP A 116 1.32 22.60 12.91
C ASP A 116 1.17 22.42 11.39
N ILE A 117 0.77 21.22 10.94
CA ILE A 117 0.39 20.93 9.56
C ILE A 117 -0.78 21.83 9.14
N ALA A 118 -1.82 21.92 9.97
CA ALA A 118 -2.98 22.80 9.73
C ALA A 118 -2.58 24.27 9.62
N LYS A 119 -1.69 24.76 10.51
CA LYS A 119 -1.15 26.12 10.46
C LYS A 119 -0.37 26.38 9.17
N ALA A 120 0.41 25.40 8.70
CA ALA A 120 1.14 25.51 7.44
C ALA A 120 0.19 25.57 6.24
N LEU A 121 -0.82 24.71 6.19
CA LEU A 121 -1.85 24.70 5.14
C LEU A 121 -2.62 26.03 5.07
N LEU A 122 -3.00 26.59 6.21
CA LEU A 122 -3.64 27.91 6.27
C LEU A 122 -2.72 29.01 5.75
N THR A 123 -1.43 28.95 6.08
CA THR A 123 -0.44 29.92 5.62
C THR A 123 -0.21 29.83 4.10
N LEU A 124 -0.23 28.63 3.52
CA LEU A 124 -0.26 28.44 2.06
C LEU A 124 -1.56 29.04 1.47
N GLY A 125 -2.71 28.82 2.12
CA GLY A 125 -3.96 29.48 1.75
C GLY A 125 -3.84 31.01 1.72
N GLU A 126 -3.22 31.62 2.73
CA GLU A 126 -2.97 33.07 2.80
C GLU A 126 -2.14 33.58 1.61
N ILE A 127 -1.14 32.83 1.17
CA ILE A 127 -0.33 33.16 -0.02
C ILE A 127 -1.16 33.05 -1.29
N SER A 128 -1.92 31.97 -1.45
CA SER A 128 -2.78 31.77 -2.63
C SER A 128 -3.82 32.88 -2.79
N CYS A 129 -4.27 33.47 -1.67
CA CYS A 129 -5.20 34.59 -1.65
C CYS A 129 -4.52 35.98 -1.74
N GLY A 130 -3.19 36.04 -1.89
CA GLY A 130 -2.44 37.29 -1.95
C GLY A 130 -2.36 38.07 -0.62
N LYS A 131 -2.72 37.45 0.51
CA LYS A 131 -2.60 38.05 1.85
C LYS A 131 -1.16 38.02 2.37
N LEU A 132 -0.39 37.02 1.94
CA LEU A 132 1.02 36.85 2.26
C LEU A 132 1.82 36.72 0.96
N GLN A 133 3.04 37.25 0.92
CA GLN A 133 3.87 37.19 -0.28
C GLN A 133 4.66 35.88 -0.36
N SER A 134 5.23 35.45 0.78
CA SER A 134 5.96 34.19 0.84
C SER A 134 5.99 33.55 2.23
N VAL A 135 6.27 32.25 2.28
CA VAL A 135 6.44 31.48 3.52
C VAL A 135 7.70 30.63 3.48
N THR A 136 8.33 30.44 4.63
CA THR A 136 9.31 29.39 4.88
C THR A 136 8.71 28.36 5.85
N ILE A 137 8.67 27.09 5.45
CA ILE A 137 8.20 25.97 6.28
C ILE A 137 9.39 25.08 6.59
N ILE A 138 9.62 24.82 7.88
CA ILE A 138 10.77 24.07 8.38
C ILE A 138 10.27 22.86 9.16
N GLY A 139 10.69 21.66 8.76
CA GLY A 139 10.23 20.40 9.38
C GLY A 139 10.85 19.16 8.77
N GLY A 140 10.40 17.98 9.19
CA GLY A 140 10.84 16.69 8.66
C GLY A 140 10.10 16.26 7.38
N GLY A 141 9.77 14.98 7.26
CA GLY A 141 9.10 14.40 6.08
C GLY A 141 7.86 15.17 5.60
N ASP A 142 6.99 15.64 6.51
CA ASP A 142 5.75 16.37 6.15
C ASP A 142 5.98 17.66 5.35
N SER A 143 7.17 18.27 5.45
CA SER A 143 7.53 19.41 4.61
C SER A 143 7.45 19.06 3.12
N GLY A 144 7.80 17.82 2.76
CA GLY A 144 7.67 17.31 1.39
C GLY A 144 6.22 17.17 0.94
N PHE A 145 5.33 16.71 1.81
CA PHE A 145 3.88 16.68 1.54
C PHE A 145 3.33 18.09 1.33
N LEU A 146 3.65 19.03 2.22
CA LEU A 146 3.19 20.43 2.11
C LEU A 146 3.75 21.12 0.86
N ALA A 147 4.96 20.76 0.43
CA ALA A 147 5.52 21.20 -0.84
C ALA A 147 4.70 20.68 -2.03
N ALA A 148 4.25 19.43 -1.99
CA ALA A 148 3.41 18.86 -3.04
C ALA A 148 2.03 19.52 -3.07
N VAL A 149 1.45 19.84 -1.91
CA VAL A 149 0.21 20.63 -1.82
C VAL A 149 0.40 22.03 -2.40
N ALA A 150 1.48 22.73 -2.04
CA ALA A 150 1.78 24.06 -2.55
C ALA A 150 1.95 24.09 -4.08
N GLU A 151 2.70 23.14 -4.64
CA GLU A 151 2.90 23.07 -6.09
C GLU A 151 1.65 22.56 -6.83
N TRP A 152 1.02 21.48 -6.35
CA TRP A 152 -0.02 20.79 -7.12
C TRP A 152 -1.42 21.38 -6.92
N LEU A 153 -1.80 21.72 -5.68
CA LEU A 153 -3.13 22.27 -5.38
C LEU A 153 -3.17 23.79 -5.52
N PHE A 154 -2.11 24.49 -5.13
CA PHE A 154 -2.07 25.96 -5.13
C PHE A 154 -1.28 26.57 -6.30
N ASP A 155 -0.70 25.76 -7.19
CA ASP A 155 0.11 26.20 -8.34
C ASP A 155 1.23 27.19 -7.96
N MET A 156 1.86 26.96 -6.80
CA MET A 156 2.87 27.87 -6.27
C MET A 156 4.26 27.63 -6.85
N LYS A 157 5.02 28.72 -6.91
CA LYS A 157 6.47 28.70 -7.10
C LYS A 157 7.18 28.29 -5.82
N ILE A 158 7.77 27.09 -5.81
CA ILE A 158 8.39 26.52 -4.62
C ILE A 158 9.89 26.29 -4.76
N VAL A 159 10.57 26.18 -3.61
CA VAL A 159 11.93 25.65 -3.49
C VAL A 159 12.00 24.71 -2.30
N ILE A 160 12.66 23.56 -2.48
CA ILE A 160 12.95 22.60 -1.42
C ILE A 160 14.46 22.59 -1.20
N VAL A 161 14.86 22.68 0.05
CA VAL A 161 16.24 22.83 0.49
C VAL A 161 16.56 21.77 1.53
N GLY A 162 17.73 21.14 1.40
CA GLY A 162 18.24 20.17 2.37
C GLY A 162 18.69 20.83 3.69
N ASN A 163 19.04 20.00 4.67
CA ASN A 163 19.62 20.45 5.94
C ASN A 163 20.94 21.23 5.75
N ASP A 164 21.67 20.95 4.68
CA ASP A 164 22.91 21.62 4.26
C ASP A 164 22.70 22.97 3.56
N GLY A 165 21.44 23.41 3.42
CA GLY A 165 21.09 24.63 2.70
C GLY A 165 21.16 24.48 1.17
N LYS A 166 21.44 23.29 0.64
CA LYS A 166 21.50 23.03 -0.80
C LYS A 166 20.10 22.89 -1.38
N LYS A 167 19.86 23.54 -2.51
CA LYS A 167 18.62 23.38 -3.27
C LYS A 167 18.53 21.93 -3.79
N LEU A 168 17.51 21.21 -3.34
CA LEU A 168 17.17 19.86 -3.80
C LEU A 168 16.20 19.92 -4.96
N TYR A 169 15.25 20.86 -4.91
CA TYR A 169 14.23 21.04 -5.94
C TYR A 169 13.75 22.49 -6.02
N GLY A 170 13.18 22.88 -7.16
CA GLY A 170 12.35 24.07 -7.27
C GLY A 170 11.91 24.32 -8.71
N ASN A 171 10.64 24.66 -8.87
CA ASN A 171 9.95 24.86 -10.15
C ASN A 171 10.05 26.32 -10.67
N SER A 172 10.72 27.19 -9.93
CA SER A 172 10.84 28.63 -10.23
C SER A 172 11.90 28.90 -11.29
N ALA A 173 11.55 29.69 -12.31
CA ALA A 173 12.51 30.21 -13.29
C ALA A 173 13.56 31.13 -12.61
N PRO A 174 14.80 31.22 -13.14
CA PRO A 174 15.81 32.14 -12.61
C PRO A 174 15.28 33.58 -12.54
N GLY A 175 15.35 34.19 -11.35
CA GLY A 175 14.87 35.56 -11.11
C GLY A 175 13.38 35.69 -10.77
N SER A 176 12.61 34.61 -10.76
CA SER A 176 11.21 34.64 -10.29
C SER A 176 11.12 34.58 -8.76
N THR A 177 10.13 35.25 -8.19
CA THR A 177 9.89 35.25 -6.74
C THR A 177 9.34 33.90 -6.28
N VAL A 178 10.06 33.25 -5.37
CA VAL A 178 9.61 32.03 -4.69
C VAL A 178 8.50 32.39 -3.70
N GLN A 179 7.39 31.66 -3.77
CA GLN A 179 6.23 31.84 -2.89
C GLN A 179 6.32 30.96 -1.64
N ALA A 180 6.80 29.72 -1.77
CA ALA A 180 6.97 28.84 -0.62
C ALA A 180 8.35 28.16 -0.63
N ARG A 181 9.03 28.23 0.51
CA ARG A 181 10.32 27.61 0.75
C ARG A 181 10.16 26.52 1.80
N PHE A 182 10.66 25.33 1.50
CA PHE A 182 10.62 24.17 2.39
C PHE A 182 12.03 23.77 2.76
N GLU A 183 12.31 23.68 4.05
CA GLU A 183 13.64 23.31 4.58
C GLU A 183 13.52 22.06 5.45
N PHE A 184 14.31 21.05 5.11
CA PHE A 184 14.40 19.84 5.93
C PHE A 184 15.28 20.06 7.14
N ARG A 185 14.79 19.63 8.31
CA ARG A 185 15.51 19.69 9.58
C ARG A 185 15.72 18.29 10.12
N ASP A 186 16.96 17.95 10.50
CA ASP A 186 17.24 16.72 11.23
C ASP A 186 16.67 16.77 12.64
N ARG A 187 16.15 15.63 13.12
CA ARG A 187 15.59 15.49 14.47
C ARG A 187 16.55 15.91 15.58
N MET A 188 17.83 15.59 15.42
CA MET A 188 18.87 15.77 16.44
C MET A 188 19.44 17.20 16.48
N ASP A 189 19.09 18.06 15.53
CA ASP A 189 19.59 19.44 15.51
C ASP A 189 18.71 20.35 16.40
N GLU A 190 18.77 20.09 17.71
CA GLU A 190 18.16 20.94 18.74
C GLU A 190 18.85 22.31 18.86
N SER A 191 20.00 22.49 18.20
CA SER A 191 20.82 23.71 18.19
C SER A 191 20.09 24.95 17.67
N HIS A 192 18.93 24.79 17.03
CA HIS A 192 18.10 25.89 16.52
C HIS A 192 16.78 26.08 17.30
N CYS A 193 16.60 25.39 18.43
CA CYS A 193 15.46 25.57 19.33
C CYS A 193 15.58 26.77 20.28
N GLN A 194 16.39 27.78 19.95
CA GLN A 194 16.15 29.10 20.53
C GLN A 194 14.97 29.73 19.81
N TYR A 195 13.78 29.45 20.35
CA TYR A 195 12.56 30.19 20.11
C TYR A 195 12.85 31.68 20.29
N THR A 196 13.16 32.33 19.18
CA THR A 196 12.86 33.74 19.03
C THR A 196 11.72 33.78 18.02
N GLU A 197 10.51 33.87 18.54
CA GLU A 197 9.49 34.66 17.86
C GLU A 197 10.10 36.05 17.69
N ILE A 198 10.86 36.24 16.61
CA ILE A 198 11.23 37.58 16.17
C ILE A 198 9.94 38.15 15.59
N GLU A 199 9.06 38.62 16.48
CA GLU A 199 8.08 39.67 16.20
C GLU A 199 8.82 40.94 15.81
N ALA A 200 9.56 40.92 14.72
CA ALA A 200 10.27 42.11 14.26
C ALA A 200 10.61 42.06 12.77
N PHE A 201 9.65 41.76 11.88
CA PHE A 201 9.78 42.26 10.51
C PHE A 201 8.45 42.66 9.89
N GLN A 202 8.36 43.95 9.57
CA GLN A 202 7.32 44.61 8.77
C GLN A 202 7.42 44.21 7.27
N TYR A 203 7.53 42.91 6.98
CA TYR A 203 7.54 42.36 5.61
C TYR A 203 6.57 41.18 5.50
N PRO A 204 5.94 40.94 4.33
CA PRO A 204 4.90 39.93 4.14
C PRO A 204 5.48 38.50 4.01
N THR A 205 6.36 38.12 4.92
CA THR A 205 7.07 36.85 4.95
C THR A 205 6.87 36.17 6.31
N LYS A 206 6.46 34.90 6.31
CA LYS A 206 6.15 34.15 7.54
C LYS A 206 6.99 32.87 7.61
N THR A 207 7.40 32.48 8.81
CA THR A 207 8.06 31.18 9.05
C THR A 207 7.14 30.29 9.87
N VAL A 208 7.01 29.03 9.46
CA VAL A 208 6.22 28.01 10.17
C VAL A 208 7.12 26.83 10.48
N HIS A 209 7.18 26.46 11.76
CA HIS A 209 7.91 25.27 12.21
C HIS A 209 6.94 24.12 12.42
N LEU A 210 7.29 22.96 11.88
CA LEU A 210 6.59 21.71 12.12
C LEU A 210 7.32 20.99 13.27
N ARG A 211 6.64 20.81 14.41
CA ARG A 211 7.20 20.09 15.54
C ARG A 211 6.99 18.60 15.33
N ASP A 212 8.08 17.86 15.47
CA ASP A 212 8.05 16.41 15.44
C ASP A 212 7.39 15.86 16.71
N VAL A 213 6.46 14.91 16.55
CA VAL A 213 5.77 14.21 17.64
C VAL A 213 6.00 12.69 17.59
N SER A 214 6.86 12.27 16.68
CA SER A 214 7.25 10.89 16.40
C SER A 214 7.59 10.08 17.64
N ASP A 215 8.46 10.59 18.50
CA ASP A 215 8.95 9.83 19.66
C ASP A 215 7.85 9.64 20.72
N ILE A 216 6.95 10.62 20.86
CA ILE A 216 5.80 10.55 21.77
C ILE A 216 4.79 9.51 21.28
N LEU A 217 4.56 9.46 19.96
CA LEU A 217 3.66 8.49 19.35
C LEU A 217 4.24 7.08 19.43
N TYR A 218 5.56 6.93 19.21
CA TYR A 218 6.22 5.64 19.25
C TYR A 218 6.14 4.97 20.63
N ALA A 219 6.18 5.77 21.69
CA ALA A 219 6.04 5.28 23.07
C ALA A 219 4.66 4.67 23.35
N ASN A 220 3.66 4.93 22.51
CA ASN A 220 2.33 4.34 22.60
C ASN A 220 2.18 3.30 21.48
N ASP A 221 2.33 2.01 21.80
CA ASP A 221 2.41 0.82 20.91
C ASP A 221 1.40 0.69 19.71
N SER A 222 0.51 1.64 19.47
CA SER A 222 -0.38 1.73 18.29
C SER A 222 0.20 2.64 17.18
N ASN A 223 1.29 2.19 16.56
CA ASN A 223 2.14 2.95 15.61
C ASN A 223 1.57 3.21 14.19
N GLU A 224 0.24 3.15 13.97
CA GLU A 224 -0.32 3.40 12.62
C GLU A 224 -0.46 4.89 12.29
N GLU A 225 -0.72 5.71 13.30
CA GLU A 225 -0.90 7.16 13.16
C GLU A 225 0.38 7.88 12.71
N MET A 226 1.54 7.24 12.81
CA MET A 226 2.85 7.83 12.51
C MET A 226 3.23 7.76 11.03
N LYS A 227 2.49 7.00 10.22
CA LYS A 227 2.93 6.59 8.90
C LYS A 227 2.51 7.61 7.83
N VAL A 228 3.50 8.26 7.23
CA VAL A 228 3.31 9.26 6.17
C VAL A 228 3.92 8.72 4.87
N SER A 229 3.11 8.43 3.86
CA SER A 229 3.61 7.81 2.62
C SER A 229 2.77 8.15 1.41
N GLY A 230 3.41 8.42 0.28
CA GLY A 230 2.73 8.55 -1.01
C GLY A 230 2.88 7.30 -1.88
N ARG A 231 2.66 7.49 -3.18
CA ARG A 231 2.65 6.41 -4.18
C ARG A 231 3.98 6.27 -4.92
N LEU A 232 4.30 5.05 -5.30
CA LEU A 232 5.53 4.69 -5.99
C LEU A 232 5.26 4.28 -7.44
N PRO A 233 5.81 4.99 -8.43
CA PRO A 233 5.65 4.58 -9.83
C PRO A 233 6.37 3.25 -10.07
N TRP A 234 5.70 2.32 -10.76
CA TRP A 234 6.22 0.97 -11.04
C TRP A 234 7.63 0.96 -11.65
N SER A 235 7.98 1.97 -12.45
CA SER A 235 9.29 2.08 -13.09
C SER A 235 10.48 2.23 -12.12
N ARG A 236 10.22 2.62 -10.87
CA ARG A 236 11.26 2.88 -9.84
C ARG A 236 10.78 2.57 -8.42
N CYS A 237 9.78 1.71 -8.25
CA CYS A 237 9.17 1.49 -6.94
C CYS A 237 10.11 0.77 -5.96
N LEU A 238 10.98 -0.13 -6.41
CA LEU A 238 11.93 -0.84 -5.53
C LEU A 238 13.07 0.07 -5.07
N SER A 239 13.71 0.81 -5.99
CA SER A 239 14.74 1.79 -5.63
C SER A 239 14.19 2.94 -4.78
N SER A 240 12.95 3.39 -5.02
CA SER A 240 12.33 4.44 -4.21
C SER A 240 11.90 3.92 -2.82
N ALA A 241 11.42 2.69 -2.71
CA ALA A 241 11.03 2.10 -1.43
C ALA A 241 12.24 1.79 -0.54
N TYR A 242 13.25 1.13 -1.10
CA TYR A 242 14.33 0.49 -0.33
C TYR A 242 15.70 1.14 -0.52
N GLY A 243 15.83 2.11 -1.43
CA GLY A 243 17.02 2.94 -1.61
C GLY A 243 18.31 2.12 -1.77
N TYR A 244 19.27 2.40 -0.89
CA TYR A 244 20.60 1.78 -0.90
C TYR A 244 20.57 0.25 -0.77
N ALA A 245 19.60 -0.32 -0.05
CA ALA A 245 19.51 -1.77 0.11
C ALA A 245 19.17 -2.46 -1.23
N PHE A 246 18.28 -1.86 -2.02
CA PHE A 246 17.98 -2.36 -3.37
C PHE A 246 19.17 -2.18 -4.32
N GLN A 247 19.89 -1.05 -4.24
CA GLN A 247 21.11 -0.87 -5.01
C GLN A 247 22.14 -1.96 -4.69
N THR A 248 22.37 -2.23 -3.41
CA THR A 248 23.29 -3.28 -2.94
C THR A 248 22.84 -4.67 -3.45
N LEU A 249 21.54 -4.95 -3.46
CA LEU A 249 20.99 -6.18 -4.01
C LEU A 249 21.28 -6.32 -5.51
N MET A 250 21.17 -5.22 -6.27
CA MET A 250 21.48 -5.16 -7.70
C MET A 250 22.98 -5.24 -7.99
N ASP A 251 23.84 -4.78 -7.09
CA ASP A 251 25.29 -4.98 -7.19
C ASP A 251 25.65 -6.48 -7.07
N HIS A 252 24.83 -7.26 -6.35
CA HIS A 252 24.92 -8.72 -6.25
C HIS A 252 24.00 -9.46 -7.25
N LYS A 253 23.81 -8.88 -8.46
CA LYS A 253 22.88 -9.37 -9.50
C LYS A 253 22.95 -10.87 -9.81
N GLU A 254 24.12 -11.49 -9.76
CA GLU A 254 24.24 -12.93 -10.06
C GLU A 254 23.54 -13.80 -9.02
N ASN A 255 23.77 -13.52 -7.73
CA ASN A 255 23.09 -14.23 -6.65
C ASN A 255 21.61 -13.86 -6.60
N PHE A 256 21.29 -12.57 -6.76
CA PHE A 256 19.90 -12.13 -6.74
C PHE A 256 19.07 -12.71 -7.88
N SER A 257 19.57 -12.68 -9.12
CA SER A 257 18.88 -13.30 -10.28
C SER A 257 18.73 -14.82 -10.14
N ARG A 258 19.73 -15.49 -9.54
CA ARG A 258 19.66 -16.92 -9.22
C ARG A 258 18.53 -17.20 -8.23
N VAL A 259 18.44 -16.43 -7.14
CA VAL A 259 17.35 -16.53 -6.14
C VAL A 259 16.00 -16.37 -6.81
N LEU A 260 15.81 -15.31 -7.60
CA LEU A 260 14.54 -15.02 -8.27
C LEU A 260 14.12 -16.12 -9.25
N GLY A 261 15.06 -16.60 -10.08
CA GLY A 261 14.78 -17.61 -11.08
C GLY A 261 14.52 -18.99 -10.46
N CYS A 262 15.33 -19.38 -9.46
CA CYS A 262 15.14 -20.64 -8.75
C CYS A 262 13.82 -20.66 -7.98
N ALA A 263 13.42 -19.54 -7.35
CA ALA A 263 12.10 -19.40 -6.75
C ALA A 263 10.99 -19.65 -7.77
N GLY A 264 11.04 -19.00 -8.94
CA GLY A 264 10.09 -19.27 -10.04
C GLY A 264 10.03 -20.74 -10.43
N ARG A 265 11.16 -21.44 -10.50
CA ARG A 265 11.22 -22.89 -10.78
C ARG A 265 10.59 -23.73 -9.67
N ILE A 266 10.79 -23.37 -8.41
CA ILE A 266 10.18 -24.05 -7.26
C ILE A 266 8.67 -23.83 -7.27
N PHE A 267 8.20 -22.60 -7.52
CA PHE A 267 6.78 -22.29 -7.68
C PHE A 267 6.11 -23.14 -8.75
N ARG A 268 6.78 -23.37 -9.88
CA ARG A 268 6.30 -24.28 -10.92
C ARG A 268 6.17 -25.71 -10.43
N ALA A 269 7.13 -26.21 -9.66
CA ALA A 269 7.06 -27.56 -9.10
C ALA A 269 5.85 -27.70 -8.15
N VAL A 270 5.61 -26.69 -7.31
CA VAL A 270 4.46 -26.68 -6.39
C VAL A 270 3.15 -26.64 -7.18
N ALA A 271 3.02 -25.71 -8.13
CA ALA A 271 1.82 -25.52 -8.95
C ALA A 271 1.47 -26.75 -9.81
N THR A 272 2.48 -27.50 -10.27
CA THR A 272 2.29 -28.70 -11.13
C THR A 272 2.33 -30.02 -10.35
N ALA A 273 2.44 -29.97 -9.03
CA ALA A 273 2.57 -31.15 -8.17
C ALA A 273 3.70 -32.10 -8.63
N GLU A 274 4.86 -31.55 -9.00
CA GLU A 274 6.02 -32.34 -9.41
C GLU A 274 6.44 -33.34 -8.33
N GLN A 275 6.99 -34.49 -8.74
CA GLN A 275 7.45 -35.52 -7.80
C GLN A 275 8.48 -34.93 -6.81
N GLY A 276 8.23 -35.13 -5.51
CA GLY A 276 9.06 -34.59 -4.43
C GLY A 276 8.51 -33.31 -3.76
N ILE A 277 7.30 -32.87 -4.14
CA ILE A 277 6.54 -31.84 -3.40
C ILE A 277 5.54 -32.51 -2.47
N SER A 278 5.54 -32.14 -1.18
CA SER A 278 4.58 -32.70 -0.23
C SER A 278 3.13 -32.28 -0.54
N LEU A 279 2.15 -32.99 0.02
CA LEU A 279 0.75 -32.56 -0.04
C LEU A 279 0.55 -31.24 0.71
N ARG A 280 1.25 -31.07 1.85
CA ARG A 280 1.20 -29.86 2.68
C ARG A 280 1.54 -28.60 1.87
N SER A 281 2.67 -28.59 1.17
CA SER A 281 3.07 -27.42 0.39
C SER A 281 2.15 -27.14 -0.80
N ARG A 282 1.51 -28.18 -1.36
CA ARG A 282 0.48 -28.00 -2.39
C ARG A 282 -0.78 -27.35 -1.83
N MET A 283 -1.18 -27.72 -0.62
CA MET A 283 -2.37 -27.14 0.03
C MET A 283 -2.23 -25.64 0.30
N TYR A 284 -1.01 -25.16 0.57
CA TYR A 284 -0.76 -23.73 0.80
C TYR A 284 -0.63 -22.90 -0.48
N TRP A 285 -0.46 -23.54 -1.64
CA TRP A 285 -0.34 -22.81 -2.90
C TRP A 285 -1.68 -22.20 -3.32
N THR A 286 -1.69 -20.91 -3.59
CA THR A 286 -2.87 -20.16 -4.08
C THR A 286 -2.63 -19.41 -5.40
N TYR A 287 -1.40 -19.42 -5.91
CA TYR A 287 -0.99 -18.67 -7.10
C TYR A 287 -1.00 -19.56 -8.36
N TYR A 288 -2.16 -20.14 -8.69
CA TYR A 288 -2.31 -21.11 -9.79
C TYR A 288 -2.22 -20.51 -11.20
N MET A 289 -2.09 -19.20 -11.33
CA MET A 289 -1.92 -18.55 -12.63
C MET A 289 -0.54 -18.83 -13.22
N ASP A 290 -0.44 -18.85 -14.55
CA ASP A 290 0.85 -18.94 -15.25
C ASP A 290 1.83 -17.85 -14.77
N ALA A 291 1.31 -16.64 -14.49
CA ALA A 291 2.06 -15.52 -13.93
C ALA A 291 2.63 -15.77 -12.52
N GLY A 292 2.13 -16.78 -11.80
CA GLY A 292 2.58 -17.14 -10.46
C GLY A 292 3.69 -18.19 -10.43
N SER A 293 4.06 -18.78 -11.58
CA SER A 293 5.03 -19.89 -11.60
C SER A 293 5.97 -19.93 -12.81
N GLY A 294 7.14 -20.55 -12.64
CA GLY A 294 8.09 -20.83 -13.71
C GLY A 294 8.54 -19.60 -14.49
N SER A 295 8.53 -19.70 -15.83
CA SER A 295 8.86 -18.57 -16.71
C SER A 295 7.80 -17.47 -16.68
N GLY A 296 6.53 -17.82 -16.44
CA GLY A 296 5.45 -16.83 -16.32
C GLY A 296 5.64 -15.95 -15.10
N PHE A 297 6.13 -16.51 -13.99
CA PHE A 297 6.56 -15.73 -12.82
C PHE A 297 7.69 -14.74 -13.16
N VAL A 298 8.71 -15.17 -13.90
CA VAL A 298 9.80 -14.27 -14.31
C VAL A 298 9.28 -13.14 -15.19
N GLN A 299 8.37 -13.41 -16.12
CA GLN A 299 7.74 -12.37 -16.94
C GLN A 299 6.90 -11.40 -16.10
N ASN A 300 6.10 -11.92 -15.17
CA ASN A 300 5.30 -11.13 -14.24
C ASN A 300 6.18 -10.22 -13.37
N LEU A 301 7.31 -10.75 -12.88
CA LEU A 301 8.30 -9.99 -12.12
C LEU A 301 8.86 -8.81 -12.93
N MET A 302 9.21 -9.01 -14.21
CA MET A 302 9.73 -7.94 -15.09
C MET A 302 8.65 -6.95 -15.55
N PHE A 303 7.38 -7.38 -15.58
CA PHE A 303 6.24 -6.53 -15.89
C PHE A 303 5.99 -5.52 -14.76
N TRP A 304 5.87 -5.99 -13.52
CA TRP A 304 5.61 -5.14 -12.36
C TRP A 304 6.83 -4.37 -11.89
N PHE A 305 8.03 -4.93 -12.04
CA PHE A 305 9.28 -4.30 -11.62
C PHE A 305 10.26 -4.15 -12.79
N PRO A 306 10.04 -3.15 -13.69
CA PRO A 306 10.93 -2.89 -14.82
C PRO A 306 12.40 -2.64 -14.43
N GLU A 307 12.68 -2.24 -13.18
CA GLU A 307 14.02 -2.09 -12.62
C GLU A 307 14.85 -3.38 -12.71
N LEU A 308 14.19 -4.54 -12.69
CA LEU A 308 14.82 -5.86 -12.73
C LEU A 308 15.16 -6.33 -14.16
N ARG A 309 14.79 -5.59 -15.21
CA ARG A 309 15.04 -6.02 -16.61
C ARG A 309 16.51 -6.28 -16.92
N SER A 310 17.43 -5.59 -16.25
CA SER A 310 18.88 -5.79 -16.43
C SER A 310 19.35 -7.19 -16.04
N ILE A 311 18.58 -7.93 -15.24
CA ILE A 311 18.89 -9.28 -14.77
C ILE A 311 17.99 -10.38 -15.36
N GLU A 312 17.05 -10.00 -16.23
CA GLU A 312 16.02 -10.91 -16.79
C GLU A 312 16.60 -12.19 -17.39
N LEU A 313 17.61 -12.08 -18.25
CA LEU A 313 18.21 -13.23 -18.94
C LEU A 313 18.83 -14.24 -17.94
N MET A 314 19.44 -13.76 -16.86
CA MET A 314 20.03 -14.63 -15.84
C MET A 314 18.92 -15.31 -15.02
N THR A 315 17.88 -14.55 -14.67
CA THR A 315 16.70 -15.05 -13.95
C THR A 315 15.97 -16.13 -14.76
N GLN A 316 15.76 -15.93 -16.07
CA GLN A 316 15.14 -16.91 -16.95
C GLN A 316 15.96 -18.21 -17.04
N LYS A 317 17.30 -18.10 -17.15
CA LYS A 317 18.19 -19.28 -17.16
C LYS A 317 18.08 -20.06 -15.86
N ALA A 318 18.08 -19.37 -14.71
CA ALA A 318 17.91 -20.01 -13.40
C ALA A 318 16.54 -20.68 -13.26
N ALA A 319 15.47 -20.10 -13.82
CA ALA A 319 14.14 -20.69 -13.81
C ALA A 319 13.98 -21.98 -14.66
N ALA A 320 14.94 -22.26 -15.55
CA ALA A 320 14.92 -23.43 -16.43
C ALA A 320 15.63 -24.67 -15.85
N CYS A 321 16.24 -24.59 -14.66
CA CYS A 321 16.95 -25.72 -14.07
C CYS A 321 16.02 -26.82 -13.50
N LYS A 322 16.57 -27.94 -13.05
CA LYS A 322 15.80 -29.02 -12.40
C LYS A 322 15.42 -28.61 -10.98
N LEU A 323 14.35 -29.19 -10.42
CA LEU A 323 13.87 -28.85 -9.07
C LEU A 323 14.95 -29.00 -7.99
N ALA A 324 15.71 -30.09 -8.00
CA ALA A 324 16.79 -30.31 -7.03
C ALA A 324 17.88 -29.22 -7.12
N ASP A 325 18.29 -28.89 -8.35
CA ASP A 325 19.26 -27.82 -8.59
C ASP A 325 18.68 -26.45 -8.18
N ALA A 326 17.40 -26.20 -8.43
CA ALA A 326 16.72 -24.97 -8.06
C ALA A 326 16.71 -24.76 -6.54
N ARG A 327 16.37 -25.81 -5.76
CA ARG A 327 16.39 -25.74 -4.29
C ARG A 327 17.79 -25.41 -3.76
N ALA A 328 18.79 -26.18 -4.19
CA ALA A 328 20.17 -25.96 -3.76
C ALA A 328 20.71 -24.57 -4.16
N ASN A 329 20.41 -24.12 -5.39
CA ASN A 329 20.82 -22.81 -5.89
C ASN A 329 20.08 -21.64 -5.24
N TYR A 330 18.82 -21.84 -4.85
CA TYR A 330 18.05 -20.85 -4.09
C TYR A 330 18.67 -20.64 -2.71
N GLU A 331 18.90 -21.72 -1.96
CA GLU A 331 19.53 -21.66 -0.63
C GLU A 331 20.94 -21.07 -0.69
N ALA A 332 21.79 -21.55 -1.60
CA ALA A 332 23.13 -21.01 -1.78
C ALA A 332 23.09 -19.52 -2.18
N GLY A 333 22.12 -19.11 -2.99
CA GLY A 333 21.89 -17.72 -3.36
C GLY A 333 21.55 -16.85 -2.14
N LEU A 334 20.63 -17.30 -1.28
CA LEU A 334 20.29 -16.61 -0.04
C LEU A 334 21.48 -16.55 0.92
N CYS A 335 22.26 -17.62 1.08
CA CYS A 335 23.46 -17.62 1.91
C CYS A 335 24.48 -16.59 1.41
N ASN A 336 24.69 -16.48 0.09
CA ASN A 336 25.61 -15.48 -0.48
C ASN A 336 25.11 -14.04 -0.33
N LEU A 337 23.78 -13.83 -0.37
CA LEU A 337 23.20 -12.52 -0.05
C LEU A 337 23.37 -12.21 1.44
N ALA A 338 23.19 -13.20 2.32
CA ALA A 338 23.36 -13.04 3.76
C ALA A 338 24.80 -12.67 4.13
N THR A 339 25.81 -13.32 3.53
CA THR A 339 27.23 -13.00 3.77
C THR A 339 27.62 -11.60 3.28
N SER A 340 26.87 -11.04 2.35
CA SER A 340 27.07 -9.68 1.82
C SER A 340 26.20 -8.65 2.54
N CYS A 341 25.37 -9.07 3.50
CA CYS A 341 24.40 -8.23 4.19
C CYS A 341 24.91 -7.85 5.59
N THR A 342 25.01 -6.55 5.86
CA THR A 342 25.46 -6.00 7.15
C THR A 342 24.31 -5.81 8.15
N CYS A 343 23.23 -6.58 8.01
CA CYS A 343 22.04 -6.40 8.84
C CYS A 343 22.09 -7.28 10.08
N ARG A 344 21.34 -6.90 11.12
CA ARG A 344 21.29 -7.66 12.38
C ARG A 344 20.79 -9.09 12.27
N TYR A 345 20.02 -9.41 11.22
CA TYR A 345 19.44 -10.73 11.00
C TYR A 345 20.41 -11.70 10.31
N CYS A 346 21.38 -11.18 9.55
CA CYS A 346 22.37 -11.98 8.84
C CYS A 346 23.72 -12.03 9.58
N ASP A 347 24.07 -10.97 10.33
CA ASP A 347 25.32 -10.91 11.09
C ASP A 347 25.20 -11.52 12.50
N CYS A 348 26.18 -12.36 12.84
CA CYS A 348 26.37 -12.91 14.19
C CYS A 348 26.57 -11.79 15.25
N PRO A 349 26.35 -12.03 16.56
CA PRO A 349 26.25 -11.01 17.61
C PRO A 349 27.50 -10.15 17.90
N GLN A 350 28.56 -10.19 17.09
CA GLN A 350 29.89 -9.68 17.48
C GLN A 350 30.29 -8.31 16.89
N ALA A 351 29.49 -7.69 16.01
CA ALA A 351 29.82 -6.38 15.45
C ALA A 351 29.12 -5.24 16.21
N GLU A 352 29.92 -4.38 16.85
CA GLU A 352 29.56 -3.14 17.57
C GLU A 352 29.20 -1.94 16.65
N GLN A 353 28.93 -2.17 15.36
CA GLN A 353 28.58 -1.07 14.45
C GLN A 353 27.06 -0.80 14.44
N PRO A 354 26.63 0.47 14.32
CA PRO A 354 25.22 0.85 14.28
C PRO A 354 24.52 0.23 13.06
N ARG A 355 23.61 -0.72 13.33
CA ARG A 355 23.00 -1.59 12.32
C ARG A 355 21.69 -0.98 11.78
N THR A 356 21.78 -0.13 10.77
CA THR A 356 20.60 0.49 10.11
C THR A 356 20.40 -0.03 8.68
N GLY A 357 19.16 -0.38 8.31
CA GLY A 357 18.78 -0.70 6.92
C GLY A 357 18.03 -2.02 6.70
N TYR A 358 17.54 -2.22 5.48
CA TYR A 358 16.84 -3.44 5.07
C TYR A 358 17.81 -4.62 4.91
N CYS A 359 17.40 -5.80 5.36
CA CYS A 359 18.08 -7.08 5.16
C CYS A 359 17.96 -7.50 3.70
N LEU A 360 19.09 -7.79 3.03
CA LEU A 360 19.11 -8.17 1.61
C LEU A 360 18.34 -9.48 1.34
N VAL A 361 18.42 -10.44 2.26
CA VAL A 361 17.69 -11.73 2.17
C VAL A 361 16.19 -11.50 2.28
N ALA A 362 15.76 -10.79 3.34
CA ALA A 362 14.35 -10.48 3.54
C ALA A 362 13.81 -9.64 2.39
N LEU A 363 14.57 -8.66 1.91
CA LEU A 363 14.20 -7.83 0.77
C LEU A 363 14.00 -8.65 -0.51
N ALA A 364 14.91 -9.59 -0.82
CA ALA A 364 14.75 -10.46 -1.98
C ALA A 364 13.47 -11.31 -1.90
N GLU A 365 13.16 -11.83 -0.73
CA GLU A 365 11.93 -12.60 -0.47
C GLU A 365 10.68 -11.73 -0.47
N THR A 366 10.74 -10.50 0.03
CA THR A 366 9.65 -9.51 -0.06
C THR A 366 9.32 -9.20 -1.52
N ILE A 367 10.33 -9.03 -2.38
CA ILE A 367 10.14 -8.83 -3.82
C ILE A 367 9.46 -10.05 -4.45
N LEU A 368 9.84 -11.27 -4.05
CA LEU A 368 9.17 -12.50 -4.49
C LEU A 368 7.70 -12.54 -4.05
N LYS A 369 7.42 -12.26 -2.78
CA LYS A 369 6.07 -12.24 -2.20
C LYS A 369 5.20 -11.18 -2.89
N ALA A 370 5.74 -9.99 -3.14
CA ALA A 370 5.05 -8.93 -3.88
C ALA A 370 4.69 -9.36 -5.31
N ALA A 371 5.63 -9.97 -6.04
CA ALA A 371 5.38 -10.48 -7.39
C ALA A 371 4.34 -11.61 -7.40
N LEU A 372 4.35 -12.50 -6.42
CA LEU A 372 3.33 -13.55 -6.28
C LEU A 372 1.94 -12.95 -6.03
N ILE A 373 1.81 -12.02 -5.07
CA ILE A 373 0.56 -11.29 -4.83
C ILE A 373 0.04 -10.68 -6.14
N LEU A 374 0.91 -9.98 -6.87
CA LEU A 374 0.55 -9.31 -8.12
C LEU A 374 0.28 -10.27 -9.30
N SER A 375 0.64 -11.55 -9.21
CA SER A 375 0.39 -12.52 -10.28
C SER A 375 -1.09 -12.83 -10.51
N ASN A 376 -1.91 -12.62 -9.48
CA ASN A 376 -3.36 -12.82 -9.52
C ASN A 376 -4.14 -11.50 -9.57
N VAL A 377 -3.46 -10.37 -9.78
CA VAL A 377 -4.07 -9.04 -9.66
C VAL A 377 -4.15 -8.34 -11.01
N THR A 378 -5.26 -7.64 -11.24
CA THR A 378 -5.40 -6.64 -12.29
C THR A 378 -5.56 -5.28 -11.62
N VAL A 379 -4.70 -4.34 -11.97
CA VAL A 379 -4.67 -2.99 -11.39
C VAL A 379 -5.19 -1.99 -12.40
N ASP A 380 -6.04 -1.07 -11.95
CA ASP A 380 -6.53 0.02 -12.80
C ASP A 380 -5.37 0.87 -13.37
N PRO A 381 -5.43 1.31 -14.64
CA PRO A 381 -4.37 2.10 -15.24
C PRO A 381 -4.07 3.38 -14.46
N ASN A 382 -2.79 3.67 -14.26
CA ASN A 382 -2.28 4.79 -13.46
C ASN A 382 -2.55 4.71 -11.96
N LEU A 383 -3.04 3.58 -11.44
CA LEU A 383 -2.99 3.31 -10.01
C LEU A 383 -1.62 2.72 -9.64
N TYR A 384 -1.02 3.26 -8.59
CA TYR A 384 0.32 2.92 -8.14
C TYR A 384 0.31 2.44 -6.69
N PRO A 385 1.21 1.52 -6.33
CA PRO A 385 1.35 1.04 -4.96
C PRO A 385 1.82 2.17 -4.04
N THR A 386 1.57 2.04 -2.75
CA THR A 386 2.08 2.98 -1.74
C THR A 386 3.47 2.53 -1.29
N ARG A 387 4.30 3.49 -0.87
CA ARG A 387 5.57 3.14 -0.21
C ARG A 387 5.33 2.29 1.03
N LEU A 388 4.30 2.66 1.81
CA LEU A 388 3.92 1.93 3.00
C LEU A 388 3.52 0.47 2.72
N GLY A 389 2.89 0.18 1.58
CA GLY A 389 2.53 -1.18 1.21
C GLY A 389 3.75 -2.10 1.08
N PHE A 390 4.80 -1.63 0.42
CA PHE A 390 6.08 -2.36 0.31
C PHE A 390 6.79 -2.53 1.65
N ASP A 391 6.77 -1.47 2.43
CA ASP A 391 7.38 -1.41 3.74
C ASP A 391 6.69 -2.37 4.73
N ARG A 392 5.36 -2.40 4.76
CA ARG A 392 4.58 -3.36 5.55
C ARG A 392 4.80 -4.79 5.10
N LEU A 393 4.86 -5.04 3.79
CA LEU A 393 5.12 -6.38 3.28
C LEU A 393 6.50 -6.89 3.72
N TYR A 394 7.49 -6.00 3.78
CA TYR A 394 8.81 -6.30 4.31
C TYR A 394 8.77 -6.58 5.83
N GLU A 395 8.07 -5.76 6.61
CA GLU A 395 7.93 -5.96 8.06
C GLU A 395 7.23 -7.28 8.40
N SER A 396 6.07 -7.55 7.78
CA SER A 396 5.34 -8.81 8.00
C SER A 396 6.24 -10.00 7.69
N HIS A 397 7.03 -9.94 6.61
CA HIS A 397 7.95 -11.01 6.25
C HIS A 397 9.06 -11.25 7.28
N ILE A 398 9.49 -10.21 7.99
CA ILE A 398 10.49 -10.34 9.05
C ILE A 398 9.87 -10.83 10.35
N ASP A 399 8.71 -10.29 10.72
CA ASP A 399 8.02 -10.61 11.96
C ASP A 399 7.44 -12.04 11.94
N GLU A 400 7.10 -12.58 10.76
CA GLU A 400 6.62 -13.95 10.58
C GLU A 400 7.71 -15.02 10.80
N LYS A 401 9.00 -14.65 10.77
CA LYS A 401 10.09 -15.62 10.93
C LYS A 401 10.32 -15.93 12.40
N PRO A 402 10.16 -17.19 12.84
CA PRO A 402 10.38 -17.58 14.22
C PRO A 402 11.84 -17.34 14.58
N HIS A 403 12.03 -16.76 15.75
CA HIS A 403 13.36 -16.65 16.37
C HIS A 403 13.86 -18.00 16.89
N ASP A 404 12.95 -18.93 17.15
CA ASP A 404 13.26 -20.28 17.57
C ASP A 404 13.75 -21.15 16.41
N LYS A 405 14.87 -21.83 16.62
CA LYS A 405 15.55 -22.62 15.60
C LYS A 405 14.78 -23.90 15.29
N ASP A 406 14.18 -24.54 16.28
CA ASP A 406 13.49 -25.82 16.10
C ASP A 406 12.22 -25.62 15.27
N THR A 407 11.44 -24.59 15.60
CA THR A 407 10.25 -24.18 14.82
C THR A 407 10.61 -23.84 13.38
N ARG A 408 11.74 -23.15 13.17
CA ARG A 408 12.23 -22.80 11.83
C ARG A 408 12.61 -24.03 11.02
N GLU A 409 13.41 -24.93 11.59
CA GLU A 409 13.84 -26.17 10.92
C GLU A 409 12.65 -27.07 10.59
N GLU A 410 11.62 -27.10 11.44
CA GLU A 410 10.41 -27.85 11.19
C GLU A 410 9.64 -27.32 9.96
N ARG A 411 9.46 -26.00 9.85
CA ARG A 411 8.74 -25.38 8.72
C ARG A 411 9.54 -25.46 7.42
N GLU A 412 10.86 -25.31 7.47
CA GLU A 412 11.73 -25.38 6.30
C GLU A 412 11.99 -26.82 5.80
N LYS A 413 11.50 -27.85 6.50
CA LYS A 413 11.83 -29.27 6.22
C LYS A 413 11.53 -29.76 4.80
N ASP A 414 10.48 -29.27 4.14
CA ASP A 414 10.08 -29.75 2.80
C ASP A 414 10.68 -28.91 1.66
N LEU A 415 10.39 -27.61 1.67
CA LEU A 415 10.77 -26.70 0.59
C LEU A 415 12.00 -25.83 0.91
N GLY A 416 12.54 -25.92 2.13
CA GLY A 416 13.58 -25.02 2.59
C GLY A 416 13.04 -23.61 2.88
N PRO A 417 13.91 -22.58 2.87
CA PRO A 417 13.54 -21.20 3.21
C PRO A 417 12.48 -20.56 2.31
N ILE A 418 12.23 -21.10 1.11
CA ILE A 418 11.17 -20.58 0.21
C ILE A 418 9.77 -20.70 0.83
N VAL A 419 9.61 -21.54 1.87
CA VAL A 419 8.36 -21.70 2.61
C VAL A 419 7.85 -20.36 3.16
N TRP A 420 8.75 -19.44 3.55
CA TRP A 420 8.40 -18.12 4.07
C TRP A 420 7.80 -17.18 3.01
N VAL A 421 7.97 -17.51 1.74
CA VAL A 421 7.37 -16.75 0.62
C VAL A 421 6.00 -17.33 0.24
N ILE A 422 5.81 -18.64 0.44
CA ILE A 422 4.64 -19.39 -0.04
C ILE A 422 3.58 -19.56 1.05
N GLU A 423 4.01 -19.95 2.25
CA GLU A 423 3.11 -20.29 3.35
C GLU A 423 2.76 -19.05 4.19
N PRO A 424 1.52 -18.92 4.64
CA PRO A 424 1.14 -17.86 5.55
C PRO A 424 1.84 -18.02 6.91
N GLY A 425 2.12 -16.90 7.58
CA GLY A 425 2.92 -16.86 8.80
C GLY A 425 2.34 -17.60 10.01
N SER A 426 1.02 -17.77 10.14
CA SER A 426 0.40 -18.26 11.38
C SER A 426 0.14 -19.78 11.42
N GLU A 427 0.52 -20.37 12.55
CA GLU A 427 0.42 -21.80 12.88
C GLU A 427 -0.95 -22.21 13.44
N ASP A 428 -2.07 -21.67 12.95
CA ASP A 428 -3.38 -22.14 13.42
C ASP A 428 -3.95 -23.23 12.49
N PRO A 429 -3.61 -24.53 12.68
CA PRO A 429 -3.99 -25.62 11.77
C PRO A 429 -5.51 -25.82 11.63
N ILE A 430 -6.32 -25.20 12.50
CA ILE A 430 -7.77 -25.41 12.58
C ILE A 430 -8.53 -24.44 11.65
N LEU A 431 -7.90 -23.39 11.11
CA LEU A 431 -8.57 -22.32 10.35
C LEU A 431 -8.14 -22.19 8.87
N HIS A 432 -7.22 -23.04 8.37
CA HIS A 432 -6.63 -22.91 7.03
C HIS A 432 -7.50 -23.50 5.90
N GLY A 433 -8.76 -23.08 5.83
CA GLY A 433 -9.60 -23.29 4.64
C GLY A 433 -9.05 -22.56 3.41
N ILE A 434 -9.50 -22.95 2.22
CA ILE A 434 -9.20 -22.21 0.97
C ILE A 434 -9.55 -20.72 1.14
N ASP A 435 -10.64 -20.44 1.84
CA ASP A 435 -11.16 -19.09 2.04
C ASP A 435 -10.20 -18.19 2.84
N HIS A 436 -9.52 -18.73 3.85
CA HIS A 436 -8.53 -17.97 4.62
C HIS A 436 -7.36 -17.55 3.73
N ARG A 437 -6.88 -18.45 2.86
CA ARG A 437 -5.77 -18.14 1.95
C ARG A 437 -6.18 -17.17 0.83
N MET A 438 -7.40 -17.30 0.33
CA MET A 438 -7.98 -16.33 -0.61
C MET A 438 -8.07 -14.94 0.02
N ARG A 439 -8.48 -14.86 1.28
CA ARG A 439 -8.47 -13.61 2.05
C ARG A 439 -7.07 -13.03 2.17
N LEU A 440 -6.06 -13.81 2.59
CA LEU A 440 -4.69 -13.30 2.72
C LEU A 440 -4.13 -12.76 1.39
N MET A 441 -4.53 -13.35 0.27
CA MET A 441 -4.19 -12.82 -1.05
C MET A 441 -4.85 -11.45 -1.32
N MET A 442 -6.12 -11.28 -0.94
CA MET A 442 -6.82 -9.99 -1.07
C MET A 442 -6.27 -8.93 -0.13
N ASP A 443 -6.01 -9.28 1.13
CA ASP A 443 -5.41 -8.40 2.13
C ASP A 443 -4.00 -7.97 1.68
N GLY A 444 -3.18 -8.90 1.19
CA GLY A 444 -1.87 -8.63 0.62
C GLY A 444 -1.93 -7.75 -0.62
N ALA A 445 -2.88 -8.02 -1.53
CA ALA A 445 -3.07 -7.22 -2.74
C ALA A 445 -3.51 -5.79 -2.39
N LEU A 446 -4.54 -5.61 -1.57
CA LEU A 446 -5.04 -4.29 -1.18
C LEU A 446 -4.02 -3.52 -0.31
N GLY A 447 -3.30 -4.24 0.55
CA GLY A 447 -2.25 -3.69 1.41
C GLY A 447 -1.11 -3.03 0.64
N LEU A 448 -0.81 -3.49 -0.59
CA LEU A 448 0.17 -2.82 -1.46
C LEU A 448 -0.26 -1.42 -1.92
N PHE A 449 -1.57 -1.10 -1.92
CA PHE A 449 -2.11 0.14 -2.46
C PHE A 449 -2.73 1.07 -1.40
N THR A 450 -2.78 0.65 -0.14
CA THR A 450 -3.53 1.31 0.93
C THR A 450 -2.77 1.28 2.26
N PHE A 451 -3.39 1.89 3.28
CA PHE A 451 -2.97 1.81 4.68
C PHE A 451 -3.63 0.64 5.42
N LEU A 452 -4.22 -0.32 4.72
CA LEU A 452 -4.93 -1.44 5.34
C LEU A 452 -3.98 -2.38 6.09
N ARG A 453 -4.40 -2.81 7.28
CA ARG A 453 -3.84 -3.96 8.02
C ARG A 453 -4.80 -5.14 7.91
N GLU A 454 -4.27 -6.36 8.04
CA GLU A 454 -5.05 -7.60 8.07
C GLU A 454 -6.37 -7.44 8.82
N VAL A 455 -7.45 -7.80 8.14
CA VAL A 455 -8.81 -7.51 8.59
C VAL A 455 -9.40 -8.79 9.19
N ASN A 456 -9.90 -8.80 10.44
CA ASN A 456 -10.61 -9.90 11.14
C ASN A 456 -11.12 -11.12 10.32
N ASN A 457 -11.13 -12.31 10.95
CA ASN A 457 -11.36 -13.69 10.45
C ASN A 457 -12.52 -14.04 9.46
N SER A 458 -13.18 -13.10 8.80
CA SER A 458 -14.28 -13.38 7.87
C SER A 458 -13.85 -13.48 6.40
N ILE A 459 -14.56 -14.33 5.66
CA ILE A 459 -14.35 -14.60 4.23
C ILE A 459 -14.86 -13.39 3.44
N THR A 460 -13.95 -12.68 2.77
CA THR A 460 -14.26 -11.42 2.09
C THR A 460 -14.12 -11.55 0.57
N CYS A 461 -15.19 -11.19 -0.15
CA CYS A 461 -15.26 -11.25 -1.60
C CYS A 461 -14.92 -9.91 -2.27
N ALA A 462 -15.13 -8.80 -1.54
CA ALA A 462 -14.66 -7.48 -1.89
C ALA A 462 -14.31 -6.69 -0.62
N LEU A 463 -13.26 -5.89 -0.67
CA LEU A 463 -12.75 -5.09 0.42
C LEU A 463 -12.45 -3.68 -0.08
N ALA A 464 -12.74 -2.66 0.72
CA ALA A 464 -12.45 -1.27 0.41
C ALA A 464 -11.73 -0.62 1.59
N SER A 465 -10.61 0.04 1.31
CA SER A 465 -9.83 0.79 2.30
C SER A 465 -9.06 1.92 1.63
N GLY A 466 -8.92 3.06 2.29
CA GLY A 466 -8.19 4.21 1.75
C GLY A 466 -8.70 4.70 0.38
N GLY A 467 -9.98 4.47 0.08
CA GLY A 467 -10.56 4.78 -1.23
C GLY A 467 -10.07 3.91 -2.38
N ILE A 468 -9.50 2.75 -2.09
CA ILE A 468 -9.18 1.69 -3.06
C ILE A 468 -10.04 0.48 -2.73
N CYS A 469 -10.57 -0.16 -3.75
CA CYS A 469 -11.34 -1.39 -3.66
C CYS A 469 -10.58 -2.56 -4.29
N ALA A 470 -10.51 -3.66 -3.56
CA ALA A 470 -10.09 -4.97 -4.04
C ALA A 470 -11.31 -5.88 -4.13
N TYR A 471 -11.52 -6.57 -5.26
CA TYR A 471 -12.63 -7.51 -5.40
C TYR A 471 -12.28 -8.64 -6.36
N TRP A 472 -12.85 -9.83 -6.16
CA TRP A 472 -12.70 -10.91 -7.12
C TRP A 472 -13.43 -10.58 -8.43
N LYS A 473 -12.78 -10.81 -9.57
CA LYS A 473 -13.33 -10.53 -10.90
C LYS A 473 -14.71 -11.17 -11.11
N VAL A 474 -14.96 -12.32 -10.48
CA VAL A 474 -16.27 -13.00 -10.49
C VAL A 474 -17.44 -12.07 -10.07
N LEU A 475 -17.20 -11.10 -9.18
CA LEU A 475 -18.22 -10.12 -8.76
C LEU A 475 -18.48 -9.03 -9.81
N GLY A 476 -17.51 -8.74 -10.67
CA GLY A 476 -17.61 -7.71 -11.72
C GLY A 476 -18.45 -8.14 -12.95
N GLY A 477 -18.94 -9.37 -12.95
CA GLY A 477 -19.73 -9.97 -14.04
C GLY A 477 -18.93 -10.99 -14.84
N LEU A 478 -19.57 -12.12 -15.16
CA LEU A 478 -19.02 -13.16 -16.01
C LEU A 478 -19.13 -12.74 -17.47
N SER A 479 -18.01 -12.41 -18.12
CA SER A 479 -17.99 -12.29 -19.57
C SER A 479 -17.91 -13.68 -20.20
N MET A 480 -18.79 -13.99 -21.15
CA MET A 480 -18.71 -15.24 -21.92
C MET A 480 -17.46 -15.35 -22.80
N TYR A 481 -16.66 -14.27 -22.89
CA TYR A 481 -15.39 -14.22 -23.60
C TYR A 481 -14.17 -14.33 -22.68
N ASP A 482 -14.36 -14.47 -21.36
CA ASP A 482 -13.27 -14.81 -20.45
C ASP A 482 -12.99 -16.32 -20.60
N ASP A 483 -12.31 -16.69 -21.69
CA ASP A 483 -12.12 -18.06 -22.19
C ASP A 483 -11.38 -19.03 -21.24
N HIS A 484 -10.98 -18.60 -20.04
CA HIS A 484 -10.29 -19.44 -19.07
C HIS A 484 -10.85 -19.18 -17.66
N GLY A 485 -11.40 -20.21 -17.01
CA GLY A 485 -11.95 -20.13 -15.64
C GLY A 485 -11.00 -19.54 -14.60
N PHE A 486 -9.68 -19.65 -14.84
CA PHE A 486 -8.64 -19.03 -14.01
C PHE A 486 -8.68 -17.49 -14.01
N ALA A 487 -9.24 -16.85 -15.04
CA ALA A 487 -9.41 -15.40 -15.08
C ALA A 487 -10.41 -14.90 -14.01
N LEU A 488 -11.35 -15.75 -13.57
CA LEU A 488 -12.37 -15.41 -12.58
C LEU A 488 -11.79 -15.28 -11.16
N GLY A 489 -10.71 -16.02 -10.88
CA GLY A 489 -9.94 -15.95 -9.64
C GLY A 489 -8.95 -14.79 -9.58
N ARG A 490 -9.08 -13.77 -10.44
CA ARG A 490 -8.25 -12.56 -10.36
C ARG A 490 -8.86 -11.55 -9.40
N ILE A 491 -8.01 -10.83 -8.68
CA ILE A 491 -8.39 -9.69 -7.87
C ILE A 491 -8.27 -8.43 -8.73
N HIS A 492 -9.31 -7.63 -8.79
CA HIS A 492 -9.29 -6.30 -9.38
C HIS A 492 -9.02 -5.27 -8.30
N ILE A 493 -8.03 -4.39 -8.53
CA ILE A 493 -7.71 -3.26 -7.66
C ILE A 493 -8.04 -1.96 -8.40
N VAL A 494 -9.01 -1.21 -7.89
CA VAL A 494 -9.53 0.02 -8.49
C VAL A 494 -9.68 1.11 -7.44
N PRO A 495 -9.52 2.41 -7.77
CA PRO A 495 -9.96 3.48 -6.88
C PRO A 495 -11.47 3.49 -6.78
N GLY A 496 -12.00 3.59 -5.56
CA GLY A 496 -13.43 3.54 -5.36
C GLY A 496 -13.83 3.08 -3.96
N ARG A 497 -15.14 2.87 -3.84
CA ARG A 497 -15.78 2.34 -2.64
C ARG A 497 -16.85 1.32 -3.02
N ILE A 498 -17.16 0.45 -2.08
CA ILE A 498 -18.29 -0.47 -2.21
C ILE A 498 -19.54 0.30 -1.76
N GLU A 499 -20.60 0.32 -2.57
CA GLU A 499 -21.86 0.97 -2.22
C GLU A 499 -23.05 0.02 -2.41
N SER A 500 -24.02 0.09 -1.50
CA SER A 500 -25.33 -0.54 -1.68
C SER A 500 -26.42 0.39 -1.16
N ASN A 501 -27.41 0.67 -2.00
CA ASN A 501 -28.53 1.57 -1.69
C ASN A 501 -28.10 2.96 -1.17
N GLY A 502 -27.03 3.55 -1.72
CA GLY A 502 -26.51 4.85 -1.31
C GLY A 502 -25.69 4.83 -0.02
N VAL A 503 -25.42 3.64 0.54
CA VAL A 503 -24.61 3.46 1.75
C VAL A 503 -23.28 2.82 1.37
N ALA A 504 -22.17 3.41 1.83
CA ALA A 504 -20.84 2.87 1.63
C ALA A 504 -20.56 1.72 2.61
N PHE A 505 -19.89 0.68 2.11
CA PHE A 505 -19.47 -0.49 2.87
C PHE A 505 -17.96 -0.66 2.74
N ASP A 506 -17.33 -1.19 3.80
CA ASP A 506 -15.91 -1.49 3.78
C ASP A 506 -15.63 -2.88 3.20
N ARG A 507 -16.64 -3.76 3.16
CA ARG A 507 -16.48 -5.14 2.72
C ARG A 507 -17.77 -5.77 2.23
N VAL A 508 -17.62 -6.82 1.43
CA VAL A 508 -18.66 -7.78 1.06
C VAL A 508 -18.19 -9.16 1.48
N GLU A 509 -19.00 -9.85 2.27
CA GLU A 509 -18.71 -11.19 2.78
C GLU A 509 -19.77 -12.17 2.26
N ASP A 510 -19.33 -13.39 1.96
CA ASP A 510 -20.28 -14.47 1.67
C ASP A 510 -20.90 -14.97 2.97
N TRP A 511 -22.22 -15.13 2.96
CA TRP A 511 -22.93 -15.68 4.11
C TRP A 511 -22.78 -17.20 4.11
N TYR A 512 -21.80 -17.70 4.85
CA TYR A 512 -21.77 -19.10 5.26
C TYR A 512 -22.55 -19.23 6.57
N ASP A 513 -23.62 -20.03 6.55
CA ASP A 513 -24.27 -20.42 7.79
C ASP A 513 -23.28 -21.31 8.56
N ASN A 514 -22.84 -20.86 9.73
CA ASN A 514 -21.89 -21.59 10.59
C ASN A 514 -22.42 -22.98 11.04
N SER A 515 -23.63 -23.36 10.65
CA SER A 515 -24.24 -24.67 10.88
C SER A 515 -23.51 -25.83 10.18
N SER A 516 -22.64 -25.57 9.20
CA SER A 516 -21.83 -26.63 8.56
C SER A 516 -20.58 -27.04 9.34
N LEU A 517 -20.21 -26.34 10.42
CA LEU A 517 -19.08 -26.70 11.29
C LEU A 517 -19.43 -27.77 12.35
N GLU A 518 -20.68 -28.20 12.46
CA GLU A 518 -21.10 -29.34 13.33
C GLU A 518 -20.90 -30.72 12.69
N PHE A 519 -20.31 -30.82 11.50
CA PHE A 519 -19.88 -32.11 10.93
C PHE A 519 -18.49 -32.54 11.44
N SER A 520 -18.25 -32.43 12.74
CA SER A 520 -17.23 -33.25 13.40
C SER A 520 -17.79 -34.67 13.56
N GLY A 521 -17.67 -35.49 12.52
CA GLY A 521 -17.89 -36.93 12.65
C GLY A 521 -16.89 -37.51 13.65
N GLU A 522 -17.39 -38.19 14.69
CA GLU A 522 -16.65 -38.78 15.82
C GLU A 522 -15.62 -39.88 15.46
N LEU A 523 -15.23 -40.03 14.20
CA LEU A 523 -14.23 -40.99 13.78
C LEU A 523 -13.34 -40.30 12.76
N GLY A 524 -12.07 -40.06 13.13
CA GLY A 524 -11.03 -39.41 12.32
C GLY A 524 -10.68 -40.13 11.03
N GLN A 525 -11.66 -40.32 10.16
CA GLN A 525 -11.51 -40.62 8.75
C GLN A 525 -11.68 -39.30 8.01
N ILE A 526 -10.58 -38.82 7.45
CA ILE A 526 -10.64 -37.85 6.35
C ILE A 526 -11.37 -38.60 5.23
N PHE A 527 -12.62 -38.24 4.96
CA PHE A 527 -13.27 -38.70 3.74
C PHE A 527 -12.47 -38.12 2.57
N ASP A 528 -12.05 -39.00 1.66
CA ASP A 528 -11.68 -38.65 0.29
C ASP A 528 -12.92 -38.06 -0.39
N LEU A 529 -13.23 -36.80 -0.07
CA LEU A 529 -14.03 -35.95 -0.92
C LEU A 529 -13.02 -35.20 -1.76
N GLU A 530 -12.81 -35.70 -2.98
CA GLU A 530 -12.34 -34.88 -4.09
C GLU A 530 -13.05 -33.52 -3.97
N MET A 531 -12.25 -32.46 -3.79
CA MET A 531 -12.76 -31.09 -3.87
C MET A 531 -13.27 -30.87 -5.29
N GLU A 532 -14.53 -31.21 -5.53
CA GLU A 532 -15.22 -30.96 -6.77
C GLU A 532 -15.49 -29.45 -6.88
N PHE A 533 -14.48 -28.74 -7.39
CA PHE A 533 -14.59 -27.36 -7.88
C PHE A 533 -15.76 -27.19 -8.89
N GLU A 534 -16.20 -28.31 -9.48
CA GLU A 534 -17.34 -28.41 -10.39
C GLU A 534 -18.70 -28.14 -9.69
N ASP A 535 -18.89 -28.50 -8.41
CA ASP A 535 -20.19 -28.33 -7.73
C ASP A 535 -20.49 -26.85 -7.40
N CYS A 536 -19.47 -26.07 -7.05
CA CYS A 536 -19.61 -24.61 -6.89
C CYS A 536 -19.91 -23.90 -8.22
N ALA A 537 -19.24 -24.31 -9.31
CA ALA A 537 -19.51 -23.77 -10.64
C ALA A 537 -20.93 -24.13 -11.14
N LEU A 538 -21.40 -25.35 -10.88
CA LEU A 538 -22.74 -25.82 -11.23
C LEU A 538 -23.85 -25.09 -10.47
N ARG A 539 -23.65 -24.81 -9.17
CA ARG A 539 -24.60 -24.04 -8.34
C ARG A 539 -24.70 -22.57 -8.77
N MET A 540 -23.57 -21.97 -9.20
CA MET A 540 -23.56 -20.65 -9.82
C MET A 540 -24.29 -20.65 -11.16
N GLU A 541 -24.12 -21.68 -11.99
CA GLU A 541 -24.80 -21.80 -13.29
C GLU A 541 -26.32 -21.99 -13.15
N GLN A 542 -26.78 -22.77 -12.17
CA GLN A 542 -28.21 -22.96 -11.87
C GLN A 542 -28.88 -21.67 -11.35
N SER A 543 -28.18 -20.91 -10.51
CA SER A 543 -28.63 -19.59 -10.04
C SER A 543 -28.74 -18.61 -11.22
N PHE A 544 -27.84 -18.71 -12.21
CA PHE A 544 -27.85 -17.90 -13.42
C PHE A 544 -28.99 -18.27 -14.40
N LYS A 545 -29.31 -19.56 -14.58
CA LYS A 545 -30.43 -20.03 -15.42
C LYS A 545 -31.77 -19.50 -14.92
N THR A 546 -31.92 -19.36 -13.60
CA THR A 546 -33.11 -18.81 -12.95
C THR A 546 -33.27 -17.31 -13.22
N LEU A 547 -32.16 -16.57 -13.24
CA LEU A 547 -32.13 -15.12 -13.56
C LEU A 547 -32.35 -14.83 -15.06
N ARG A 548 -31.92 -15.74 -15.94
CA ARG A 548 -32.03 -15.58 -17.41
C ARG A 548 -33.46 -15.64 -17.92
N GLY A 549 -34.38 -16.27 -17.19
CA GLY A 549 -35.80 -16.38 -17.57
C GLY A 549 -36.59 -15.06 -17.52
N HIS A 550 -36.02 -14.00 -16.94
CA HIS A 550 -36.77 -12.77 -16.63
C HIS A 550 -36.38 -11.52 -17.45
N MET A 551 -35.37 -11.56 -18.33
CA MET A 551 -34.90 -10.34 -19.00
C MET A 551 -34.55 -10.56 -20.47
N GLY A 552 -35.45 -10.16 -21.36
CA GLY A 552 -35.18 -10.01 -22.78
C GLY A 552 -35.76 -8.70 -23.33
N GLY A 553 -34.89 -7.82 -23.85
CA GLY A 553 -35.28 -6.76 -24.79
C GLY A 553 -34.43 -5.47 -24.82
N LEU A 554 -33.60 -5.32 -25.88
CA LEU A 554 -33.17 -4.09 -26.61
C LEU A 554 -32.37 -3.00 -25.83
N GLY A 555 -31.35 -2.27 -26.32
CA GLY A 555 -30.65 -2.13 -27.59
C GLY A 555 -30.11 -0.68 -27.81
N VAL A 556 -28.77 -0.50 -27.80
CA VAL A 556 -27.94 0.39 -28.69
C VAL A 556 -27.63 1.90 -28.38
N ARG A 557 -26.31 2.16 -28.16
CA ARG A 557 -25.31 3.21 -28.63
C ARG A 557 -25.10 4.65 -28.04
N ASN A 558 -23.81 4.86 -27.67
CA ASN A 558 -22.80 5.95 -27.90
C ASN A 558 -23.15 7.44 -27.60
N GLY A 559 -22.30 8.33 -27.03
CA GLY A 559 -20.92 8.30 -26.51
C GLY A 559 -20.39 9.71 -26.11
N ILE A 560 -19.53 9.75 -25.06
CA ILE A 560 -18.34 10.61 -24.72
C ILE A 560 -18.39 12.15 -24.76
N VAL A 561 -18.25 12.83 -23.57
CA VAL A 561 -17.45 14.08 -23.25
C VAL A 561 -17.28 14.19 -21.70
N ALA A 562 -16.21 13.68 -21.02
CA ALA A 562 -14.83 14.16 -20.79
C ALA A 562 -14.61 15.24 -19.67
N ALA A 563 -14.26 14.71 -18.48
CA ALA A 563 -13.30 15.20 -17.47
C ALA A 563 -13.75 15.79 -16.12
N VAL A 564 -14.91 16.43 -15.96
CA VAL A 564 -15.51 16.70 -14.62
C VAL A 564 -17.02 16.84 -14.82
N LYS A 565 -17.74 15.72 -14.73
CA LYS A 565 -19.21 15.70 -14.74
C LYS A 565 -19.69 14.43 -14.05
N VAL A 566 -20.30 14.58 -12.89
CA VAL A 566 -21.16 13.55 -12.31
C VAL A 566 -22.52 13.70 -13.00
N GLU A 567 -22.82 12.84 -13.99
CA GLU A 567 -24.16 12.76 -14.58
C GLU A 567 -24.97 11.63 -13.93
N PRO A 568 -26.28 11.87 -13.67
CA PRO A 568 -27.13 10.95 -12.94
C PRO A 568 -27.44 9.72 -13.79
N LEU A 569 -27.33 8.53 -13.19
CA LEU A 569 -27.83 7.28 -13.77
C LEU A 569 -29.34 7.41 -14.04
N GLU A 570 -29.74 7.41 -15.31
CA GLU A 570 -31.13 7.13 -15.69
C GLU A 570 -31.54 5.77 -15.14
N GLN A 571 -32.63 5.80 -14.40
CA GLN A 571 -33.20 4.71 -13.65
C GLN A 571 -33.94 3.74 -14.60
N HIS A 572 -33.53 2.47 -14.61
CA HIS A 572 -34.44 1.37 -14.91
C HIS A 572 -34.65 0.51 -13.64
N PRO A 573 -35.91 0.23 -13.26
CA PRO A 573 -36.22 -0.25 -11.92
C PRO A 573 -36.28 -1.78 -11.87
N THR A 574 -35.20 -2.42 -11.47
CA THR A 574 -35.25 -3.75 -10.86
C THR A 574 -34.07 -3.90 -9.90
N LEU A 575 -34.37 -4.28 -8.66
CA LEU A 575 -33.49 -4.45 -7.50
C LEU A 575 -32.06 -4.93 -7.86
N LYS A 576 -31.03 -4.17 -7.49
CA LYS A 576 -29.61 -4.51 -7.72
C LYS A 576 -28.95 -4.99 -6.41
N PRO A 577 -28.22 -6.12 -6.41
CA PRO A 577 -27.22 -6.38 -5.37
C PRO A 577 -26.05 -5.40 -5.56
N PHE A 578 -25.28 -5.15 -4.49
CA PHE A 578 -24.11 -4.25 -4.35
C PHE A 578 -23.47 -3.69 -5.63
N THR A 579 -23.17 -2.38 -5.64
CA THR A 579 -22.48 -1.70 -6.75
C THR A 579 -21.09 -1.23 -6.30
N ILE A 580 -20.07 -1.62 -7.05
CA ILE A 580 -18.72 -1.05 -6.89
C ILE A 580 -18.71 0.30 -7.61
N ILE A 581 -18.43 1.37 -6.87
CA ILE A 581 -18.34 2.72 -7.43
C ILE A 581 -16.88 3.02 -7.70
N GLU A 582 -16.52 3.00 -8.98
CA GLU A 582 -15.22 3.45 -9.45
C GLU A 582 -15.18 4.98 -9.45
N THR A 583 -14.19 5.55 -8.75
CA THR A 583 -13.90 6.98 -8.83
C THR A 583 -13.16 7.23 -10.13
N LYS A 584 -13.79 7.92 -11.08
CA LYS A 584 -13.21 8.20 -12.40
C LYS A 584 -12.15 9.28 -12.38
#